data_AF-A0A428S1Z4-F1
#
_entry.id   AF-A0A428S1Z4-F1
#
_cell.length_a   1.000
_cell.length_b   1.000
_cell.length_c   1.000
_cell.angle_alpha   90.00
_cell.angle_beta   90.00
_cell.angle_gamma   90.00
#
_symmetry.space_group_name_H-M   'P 1'
#
loop_
_entity.id
_entity.type
_entity.pdbx_description
1 polymer ?
#
loop_
_entity_poly.entity_id
_entity_poly.type
_entity_poly.pdbx_seq_one_letter_code
_entity_poly.pdbx_strand_id
1 'polypeptide(L)'
;MPRPRKLSELYAGLFLRCAREEPEAQDIAATALEILGAARRRLSILELTWAIALGTANPDVTTIAKVAKLVDDQGIIALIQPFVASIDFNDLKSRQIIIIHQSAKEFILNELAFSRPELQNMEKLAAAGGKTVPSPIPSRLENNIFNICVRYLLLDEINHVPLFSDEQITIQELPQDLDLFSDDNDAAAYTTDYS
;
A
#
# COMPACT_ATOMS: atom_id res chain seq x y z
N MET A 1 13.80 8.80 19.52
CA MET A 1 13.52 9.82 20.56
C MET A 1 12.03 9.75 20.92
N PRO A 2 11.64 9.84 22.20
CA PRO A 2 10.22 9.84 22.58
C PRO A 2 9.55 11.12 22.06
N ARG A 3 8.37 11.00 21.45
CA ARG A 3 7.63 12.18 20.98
C ARG A 3 7.07 13.02 22.12
N PRO A 4 6.93 14.34 21.94
CA PRO A 4 6.14 15.16 22.85
C PRO A 4 4.70 14.63 22.86
N ARG A 5 4.19 14.17 24.01
CA ARG A 5 2.82 13.66 24.17
C ARG A 5 1.76 14.60 23.57
N LYS A 6 1.97 15.91 23.73
CA LYS A 6 1.12 16.98 23.17
C LYS A 6 0.96 16.92 21.64
N LEU A 7 1.96 16.46 20.90
CA LEU A 7 1.86 16.33 19.44
C LEU A 7 1.02 15.12 19.03
N SER A 8 1.13 14.01 19.76
CA SER A 8 0.25 12.87 19.51
C SER A 8 -1.20 13.22 19.83
N GLU A 9 -1.45 13.86 20.98
CA GLU A 9 -2.78 14.36 21.36
C GLU A 9 -3.38 15.29 20.29
N LEU A 10 -2.55 16.16 19.69
CA LEU A 10 -2.96 17.01 18.58
C LEU A 10 -3.37 16.20 17.35
N TYR A 11 -2.56 15.21 16.93
CA TYR A 11 -2.90 14.37 15.78
C TYR A 11 -4.14 13.52 16.01
N ALA A 12 -4.30 12.95 17.21
CA ALA A 12 -5.51 12.24 17.59
C ALA A 12 -6.75 13.15 17.57
N GLY A 13 -6.63 14.39 18.08
CA GLY A 13 -7.68 15.39 18.01
C GLY A 13 -8.05 15.80 16.58
N LEU A 14 -7.05 15.97 15.70
CA LEU A 14 -7.27 16.27 14.28
C LEU A 14 -7.97 15.12 13.57
N PHE A 15 -7.56 13.88 13.84
CA PHE A 15 -8.16 12.67 13.28
C PHE A 15 -9.65 12.58 13.64
N LEU A 16 -9.98 12.67 14.93
CA LEU A 16 -11.37 12.61 15.40
C LEU A 16 -12.24 13.75 14.86
N ARG A 17 -11.66 14.95 14.74
CA ARG A 17 -12.38 16.10 14.19
C ARG A 17 -12.74 15.91 12.70
N CYS A 18 -11.87 15.27 11.92
CA CYS A 18 -12.10 15.09 10.49
C CYS A 18 -13.02 13.91 10.19
N ALA A 19 -12.82 12.79 10.90
CA ALA A 19 -13.65 11.60 10.75
C ALA A 19 -15.00 11.69 11.45
N ARG A 20 -15.23 12.72 12.30
CA ARG A 20 -16.41 12.84 13.16
C ARG A 20 -16.56 11.61 14.08
N GLU A 21 -17.63 11.54 14.87
CA GLU A 21 -17.96 10.36 15.67
C GLU A 21 -18.57 9.21 14.83
N GLU A 22 -18.33 9.21 13.52
CA GLU A 22 -18.86 8.21 12.60
C GLU A 22 -17.85 7.05 12.42
N PRO A 23 -18.19 5.83 12.85
CA PRO A 23 -17.24 4.71 12.82
C PRO A 23 -16.71 4.37 11.44
N GLU A 24 -17.55 4.48 10.41
CA GLU A 24 -17.18 4.19 9.02
C GLU A 24 -16.18 5.20 8.48
N ALA A 25 -16.39 6.49 8.73
CA ALA A 25 -15.47 7.55 8.34
C ALA A 25 -14.13 7.44 9.09
N GLN A 26 -14.15 7.01 10.36
CA GLN A 26 -12.93 6.71 11.12
C GLN A 26 -12.17 5.53 10.53
N ASP A 27 -12.86 4.47 10.15
CA ASP A 27 -12.25 3.32 9.50
C ASP A 27 -11.61 3.71 8.17
N ILE A 28 -12.35 4.40 7.30
CA ILE A 28 -11.85 4.91 6.01
C ILE A 28 -10.61 5.79 6.21
N ALA A 29 -10.67 6.76 7.12
CA ALA A 29 -9.55 7.67 7.39
C ALA A 29 -8.34 6.91 7.95
N ALA A 30 -8.54 5.96 8.86
CA ALA A 30 -7.45 5.14 9.39
C ALA A 30 -6.82 4.27 8.30
N THR A 31 -7.62 3.57 7.48
CA THR A 31 -7.14 2.75 6.36
C THR A 31 -6.30 3.60 5.41
N ALA A 32 -6.78 4.79 5.05
CA ALA A 32 -6.08 5.71 4.18
C ALA A 32 -4.69 6.12 4.72
N LEU A 33 -4.63 6.51 6.00
CA LEU A 33 -3.39 6.92 6.63
C LEU A 33 -2.42 5.74 6.80
N GLU A 34 -2.90 4.55 7.14
CA GLU A 34 -2.10 3.34 7.22
C GLU A 34 -1.47 2.96 5.88
N ILE A 35 -2.26 2.99 4.79
CA ILE A 35 -1.76 2.76 3.43
C ILE A 35 -0.66 3.77 3.10
N LEU A 36 -0.87 5.06 3.37
CA LEU A 36 0.13 6.09 3.14
C LEU A 36 1.37 5.96 4.04
N GLY A 37 1.19 5.47 5.27
CA GLY A 37 2.25 5.26 6.24
C GLY A 37 3.19 4.13 5.83
N ALA A 38 2.63 3.05 5.30
CA ALA A 38 3.38 1.89 4.80
C ALA A 38 3.83 2.04 3.35
N ALA A 39 3.16 2.87 2.54
CA ALA A 39 3.63 3.21 1.21
C ALA A 39 5.03 3.84 1.27
N ARG A 40 5.99 3.22 0.58
CA ARG A 40 7.37 3.73 0.44
C ARG A 40 7.52 4.70 -0.74
N ARG A 41 6.43 5.01 -1.42
CA ARG A 41 6.35 5.91 -2.58
C ARG A 41 5.14 6.83 -2.46
N ARG A 42 5.15 7.91 -3.24
CA ARG A 42 3.94 8.72 -3.44
C ARG A 42 2.87 7.91 -4.16
N LEU A 43 1.64 8.08 -3.72
CA LEU A 43 0.46 7.48 -4.34
C LEU A 43 -0.30 8.54 -5.14
N SER A 44 -1.02 8.10 -6.16
CA SER A 44 -2.05 8.93 -6.78
C SER A 44 -3.35 8.89 -5.99
N ILE A 45 -4.25 9.86 -6.25
CA ILE A 45 -5.60 9.87 -5.64
C ILE A 45 -6.29 8.56 -5.98
N LEU A 46 -6.22 8.15 -7.25
CA LEU A 46 -6.85 6.93 -7.73
C LEU A 46 -6.23 5.67 -7.12
N GLU A 47 -4.90 5.58 -6.99
CA GLU A 47 -4.24 4.45 -6.32
C GLU A 47 -4.73 4.32 -4.86
N LEU A 48 -4.85 5.45 -4.15
CA LEU A 48 -5.26 5.46 -2.75
C LEU A 48 -6.73 5.11 -2.59
N THR A 49 -7.62 5.70 -3.39
CA THR A 49 -9.07 5.57 -3.21
C THR A 49 -9.57 4.17 -3.58
N TRP A 50 -8.98 3.54 -4.59
CA TRP A 50 -9.22 2.14 -4.90
C TRP A 50 -8.71 1.19 -3.82
N ALA A 51 -7.51 1.43 -3.28
CA ALA A 51 -6.97 0.61 -2.20
C ALA A 51 -7.83 0.69 -0.93
N ILE A 52 -8.35 1.87 -0.61
CA ILE A 52 -9.26 2.07 0.51
C ILE A 52 -10.59 1.37 0.25
N ALA A 53 -11.22 1.61 -0.91
CA ALA A 53 -12.48 0.98 -1.28
C ALA A 53 -12.41 -0.54 -1.16
N LEU A 54 -11.29 -1.14 -1.57
CA LEU A 54 -11.06 -2.57 -1.47
C LEU A 54 -10.77 -3.05 -0.03
N GLY A 55 -10.06 -2.23 0.76
CA GLY A 55 -9.74 -2.52 2.15
C GLY A 55 -10.95 -2.43 3.09
N THR A 56 -11.87 -1.52 2.83
CA THR A 56 -13.07 -1.31 3.66
C THR A 56 -14.33 -2.00 3.10
N ALA A 57 -14.28 -2.50 1.88
CA ALA A 57 -15.38 -3.25 1.28
C ALA A 57 -15.82 -4.43 2.16
N ASN A 58 -17.13 -4.65 2.21
CA ASN A 58 -17.73 -5.86 2.75
C ASN A 58 -17.22 -7.09 1.98
N PRO A 59 -16.95 -8.24 2.62
CA PRO A 59 -16.55 -9.48 1.97
C PRO A 59 -17.43 -9.92 0.76
N ASP A 60 -18.70 -9.53 0.71
CA ASP A 60 -19.62 -9.86 -0.39
C ASP A 60 -19.38 -9.04 -1.68
N VAL A 61 -18.45 -8.08 -1.62
CA VAL A 61 -18.01 -7.24 -2.74
C VAL A 61 -16.85 -7.93 -3.44
N THR A 62 -17.17 -8.81 -4.39
CA THR A 62 -16.19 -9.66 -5.10
C THR A 62 -15.86 -9.18 -6.52
N THR A 63 -16.47 -8.10 -7.00
CA THR A 63 -16.33 -7.64 -8.39
C THR A 63 -15.80 -6.21 -8.46
N ILE A 64 -14.95 -5.90 -9.43
CA ILE A 64 -14.45 -4.56 -9.72
C ILE A 64 -15.59 -3.56 -9.85
N ALA A 65 -16.68 -3.92 -10.53
CA ALA A 65 -17.83 -3.03 -10.71
C ALA A 65 -18.54 -2.66 -9.40
N LYS A 66 -18.55 -3.55 -8.41
CA LYS A 66 -19.07 -3.25 -7.07
C LYS A 66 -18.08 -2.42 -6.25
N VAL A 67 -16.78 -2.72 -6.32
CA VAL A 67 -15.72 -1.92 -5.66
C VAL A 67 -15.74 -0.48 -6.17
N ALA A 68 -15.89 -0.28 -7.48
CA ALA A 68 -15.95 1.04 -8.12
C ALA A 68 -17.05 1.94 -7.54
N LYS A 69 -18.15 1.37 -7.04
CA LYS A 69 -19.24 2.13 -6.42
C LYS A 69 -18.89 2.66 -5.03
N LEU A 70 -17.84 2.14 -4.41
CA LEU A 70 -17.35 2.53 -3.08
C LEU A 70 -16.19 3.53 -3.17
N VAL A 71 -15.69 3.82 -4.38
CA VAL A 71 -14.61 4.77 -4.58
C VAL A 71 -15.14 6.19 -4.41
N ASP A 72 -14.63 6.90 -3.41
CA ASP A 72 -14.94 8.31 -3.14
C ASP A 72 -13.66 9.13 -3.05
N ASP A 73 -13.25 9.70 -4.19
CA ASP A 73 -12.02 10.47 -4.29
C ASP A 73 -12.04 11.72 -3.41
N GLN A 74 -13.17 12.44 -3.37
CA GLN A 74 -13.24 13.73 -2.67
C GLN A 74 -13.44 13.53 -1.17
N GLY A 75 -14.31 12.61 -0.76
CA GLY A 75 -14.56 12.34 0.65
C GLY A 75 -13.32 11.80 1.35
N ILE A 76 -12.60 10.86 0.73
CA ILE A 76 -11.36 10.30 1.29
C ILE A 76 -10.32 11.40 1.49
N ILE A 77 -10.08 12.24 0.49
CA ILE A 77 -9.08 13.32 0.61
C ILE A 77 -9.50 14.34 1.67
N ALA A 78 -10.79 14.69 1.75
CA ALA A 78 -11.28 15.61 2.77
C ALA A 78 -11.04 15.08 4.20
N LEU A 79 -11.17 13.76 4.41
CA LEU A 79 -10.93 13.13 5.71
C LEU A 79 -9.46 13.18 6.15
N ILE A 80 -8.53 13.03 5.21
CA ILE A 80 -7.08 12.94 5.51
C ILE A 80 -6.31 14.22 5.21
N GLN A 81 -6.95 15.26 4.67
CA GLN A 81 -6.34 16.53 4.28
C GLN A 81 -5.34 17.09 5.30
N PRO A 82 -5.59 17.07 6.62
CA PRO A 82 -4.64 17.63 7.59
C PRO A 82 -3.30 16.88 7.67
N PHE A 83 -3.24 15.65 7.18
CA PHE A 83 -2.08 14.78 7.28
C PHE A 83 -1.28 14.68 5.98
N VAL A 84 -1.81 15.15 4.86
CA VAL A 84 -1.21 14.99 3.53
C VAL A 84 -0.75 16.32 2.95
N ALA A 85 0.30 16.29 2.13
CA ALA A 85 0.74 17.47 1.37
C ALA A 85 -0.33 17.91 0.36
N SER A 86 -0.29 19.17 -0.10
CA SER A 86 -1.27 19.73 -1.05
C SER A 86 -1.49 18.84 -2.28
N ILE A 87 -2.76 18.65 -2.64
CA ILE A 87 -3.20 17.72 -3.69
C ILE A 87 -3.84 18.52 -4.83
N ASP A 88 -3.44 18.23 -6.06
CA ASP A 88 -4.07 18.73 -7.28
C ASP A 88 -5.13 17.75 -7.80
N PHE A 89 -6.40 18.12 -7.70
CA PHE A 89 -7.51 17.28 -8.18
C PHE A 89 -7.66 17.26 -9.71
N ASN A 90 -6.94 18.11 -10.45
CA ASN A 90 -7.01 18.10 -11.91
C ASN A 90 -6.31 16.88 -12.52
N ASP A 91 -5.36 16.26 -11.80
CA ASP A 91 -4.70 15.02 -12.21
C ASP A 91 -4.77 13.95 -11.11
N LEU A 92 -5.84 13.15 -11.16
CA LEU A 92 -6.08 12.03 -10.23
C LEU A 92 -5.05 10.90 -10.34
N LYS A 93 -4.27 10.84 -11.44
CA LYS A 93 -3.29 9.79 -11.71
C LYS A 93 -1.87 10.21 -11.29
N SER A 94 -1.64 11.51 -11.10
CA SER A 94 -0.36 12.02 -10.60
C SER A 94 -0.03 11.43 -9.22
N ARG A 95 1.20 10.95 -9.05
CA ARG A 95 1.68 10.39 -7.78
C ARG A 95 2.12 11.51 -6.83
N GLN A 96 1.14 12.11 -6.17
CA GLN A 96 1.33 13.35 -5.39
C GLN A 96 1.06 13.20 -3.89
N ILE A 97 0.34 12.16 -3.47
CA ILE A 97 -0.07 12.03 -2.07
C ILE A 97 1.07 11.46 -1.23
N ILE A 98 1.42 12.19 -0.18
CA ILE A 98 2.39 11.81 0.84
C ILE A 98 2.01 12.45 2.17
N ILE A 99 2.36 11.79 3.28
CA ILE A 99 2.20 12.35 4.62
C ILE A 99 3.10 13.58 4.77
N ILE A 100 2.51 14.70 5.20
CA ILE A 100 3.13 16.03 5.18
C ILE A 100 4.32 16.17 6.15
N HIS A 101 4.28 15.45 7.27
CA HIS A 101 5.27 15.61 8.33
C HIS A 101 5.73 14.27 8.92
N GLN A 102 7.03 14.15 9.19
CA GLN A 102 7.61 12.92 9.74
C GLN A 102 6.94 12.52 11.06
N SER A 103 6.64 13.45 11.97
CA SER A 103 5.95 13.09 13.22
C SER A 103 4.51 12.61 13.02
N ALA A 104 3.83 13.03 11.95
CA ALA A 104 2.50 12.53 11.61
C ALA A 104 2.59 11.09 11.09
N LYS A 105 3.55 10.81 10.21
CA LYS A 105 3.84 9.45 9.75
C LYS A 105 4.10 8.54 10.93
N GLU A 106 4.93 9.01 11.82
CA GLU A 106 5.40 8.25 12.96
C GLU A 106 4.23 8.08 13.99
N PHE A 107 3.22 8.96 14.02
CA PHE A 107 1.97 8.81 14.81
C PHE A 107 1.07 7.73 14.23
N ILE A 108 0.91 7.74 12.90
CA ILE A 108 0.15 6.72 12.18
C ILE A 108 0.75 5.34 12.44
N LEU A 109 2.08 5.22 12.32
CA LEU A 109 2.79 3.97 12.57
C LEU A 109 2.61 3.50 14.02
N ASN A 110 2.81 4.37 15.01
CA ASN A 110 2.99 3.93 16.39
C ASN A 110 1.73 3.96 17.26
N GLU A 111 0.68 4.68 16.88
CA GLU A 111 -0.46 4.95 17.77
C GLU A 111 -1.80 4.72 17.07
N LEU A 112 -1.98 5.22 15.85
CA LEU A 112 -3.24 5.03 15.11
C LEU A 112 -3.50 3.55 14.79
N ALA A 113 -2.47 2.86 14.28
CA ALA A 113 -2.54 1.43 13.94
C ALA A 113 -2.88 0.52 15.14
N PHE A 114 -2.68 0.99 16.38
CA PHE A 114 -2.98 0.22 17.60
C PHE A 114 -4.40 0.44 18.14
N SER A 115 -5.12 1.42 17.59
CA SER A 115 -6.47 1.77 18.04
C SER A 115 -7.57 0.89 17.44
N ARG A 116 -7.27 0.11 16.39
CA ARG A 116 -8.24 -0.79 15.74
C ARG A 116 -8.49 -2.08 16.54
N PRO A 117 -9.76 -2.47 16.78
CA PRO A 117 -10.11 -3.73 17.45
C PRO A 117 -9.57 -4.97 16.74
N GLU A 118 -9.58 -4.99 15.40
CA GLU A 118 -9.15 -6.13 14.57
C GLU A 118 -7.67 -6.45 14.76
N LEU A 119 -6.84 -5.41 14.87
CA LEU A 119 -5.41 -5.54 15.14
C LEU A 119 -5.15 -5.91 16.60
N GLN A 120 -5.92 -5.38 17.55
CA GLN A 120 -5.85 -5.79 18.96
C GLN A 120 -6.24 -7.27 19.18
N ASN A 121 -7.20 -7.78 18.41
CA ASN A 121 -7.65 -9.18 18.49
C ASN A 121 -6.58 -10.16 18.01
N MET A 122 -5.83 -9.82 16.95
CA MET A 122 -4.65 -10.58 16.51
C MET A 122 -3.55 -10.65 17.57
N GLU A 123 -3.36 -9.56 18.33
CA GLU A 123 -2.38 -9.49 19.43
C GLU A 123 -2.83 -10.28 20.67
N LYS A 124 -4.14 -10.28 20.97
CA LYS A 124 -4.73 -11.15 22.00
C LYS A 124 -4.68 -12.63 21.64
N LEU A 125 -4.89 -12.97 20.37
CA LEU A 125 -4.76 -14.34 19.84
C LEU A 125 -3.30 -14.82 19.88
N ALA A 126 -2.34 -13.96 19.52
CA ALA A 126 -0.91 -14.26 19.64
C ALA A 126 -0.46 -14.41 21.10
N ALA A 127 -1.00 -13.59 22.02
CA ALA A 127 -0.71 -13.67 23.45
C ALA A 127 -1.30 -14.91 24.16
N ALA A 128 -2.40 -15.48 23.62
CA ALA A 128 -3.00 -16.71 24.13
C ALA A 128 -2.22 -17.99 23.74
N GLY A 129 -1.32 -17.90 22.76
CA GLY A 129 -0.51 -19.00 22.22
C GLY A 129 0.99 -18.81 22.43
N GLY A 130 1.45 -18.76 23.68
CA GLY A 130 2.88 -18.73 24.03
C GLY A 130 3.59 -17.40 23.78
N LYS A 131 4.73 -17.19 24.45
CA LYS A 131 5.54 -15.96 24.43
C LYS A 131 6.06 -15.65 23.02
N THR A 132 5.24 -15.02 22.20
CA THR A 132 5.66 -14.41 20.94
C THR A 132 5.86 -12.91 21.17
N VAL A 133 7.03 -12.42 20.76
CA VAL A 133 7.37 -11.00 20.77
C VAL A 133 6.31 -10.25 19.94
N PRO A 134 5.75 -9.13 20.41
CA PRO A 134 4.78 -8.37 19.62
C PRO A 134 5.37 -8.06 18.25
N SER A 135 4.64 -8.42 17.19
CA SER A 135 5.10 -8.26 15.81
C SER A 135 5.50 -6.80 15.58
N PRO A 136 6.67 -6.51 14.99
CA PRO A 136 7.11 -5.14 14.76
C PRO A 136 6.05 -4.34 14.00
N ILE A 137 5.79 -3.10 14.42
CA ILE A 137 4.81 -2.19 13.80
C ILE A 137 4.80 -2.20 12.26
N PRO A 138 5.96 -2.18 11.57
CA PRO A 138 5.99 -2.26 10.11
C PRO A 138 5.30 -3.50 9.55
N SER A 139 5.48 -4.66 10.19
CA SER A 139 4.90 -5.93 9.74
C SER A 139 3.37 -5.95 9.79
N ARG A 140 2.73 -5.16 10.67
CA ARG A 140 1.27 -5.13 10.80
C ARG A 140 0.61 -4.24 9.74
N LEU A 141 1.24 -3.13 9.40
CA LEU A 141 0.79 -2.28 8.30
C LEU A 141 1.05 -2.93 6.94
N GLU A 142 2.19 -3.63 6.83
CA GLU A 142 2.48 -4.50 5.69
C GLU A 142 1.42 -5.60 5.56
N ASN A 143 0.92 -6.16 6.66
CA ASN A 143 -0.22 -7.11 6.62
C ASN A 143 -1.52 -6.47 6.13
N ASN A 144 -1.83 -5.22 6.51
CA ASN A 144 -3.03 -4.54 6.01
C ASN A 144 -2.94 -4.34 4.48
N ILE A 145 -1.82 -3.77 4.00
CA ILE A 145 -1.58 -3.64 2.55
C ILE A 145 -1.60 -5.00 1.86
N PHE A 146 -0.97 -6.03 2.45
CA PHE A 146 -0.97 -7.38 1.89
C PHE A 146 -2.39 -7.93 1.77
N ASN A 147 -3.24 -7.77 2.78
CA ASN A 147 -4.64 -8.21 2.74
C ASN A 147 -5.42 -7.48 1.63
N ILE A 148 -5.18 -6.19 1.41
CA ILE A 148 -5.77 -5.43 0.30
C ILE A 148 -5.31 -6.03 -1.04
N CYS A 149 -4.02 -6.32 -1.19
CA CYS A 149 -3.49 -6.97 -2.40
C CYS A 149 -4.10 -8.36 -2.62
N VAL A 150 -4.26 -9.17 -1.57
CA VAL A 150 -4.91 -10.48 -1.66
C VAL A 150 -6.36 -10.32 -2.09
N ARG A 151 -7.12 -9.39 -1.48
CA ARG A 151 -8.49 -9.08 -1.90
C ARG A 151 -8.57 -8.69 -3.37
N TYR A 152 -7.61 -7.92 -3.87
CA TYR A 152 -7.57 -7.52 -5.29
C TYR A 152 -7.45 -8.76 -6.19
N LEU A 153 -6.54 -9.67 -5.86
CA LEU A 153 -6.31 -10.90 -6.63
C LEU A 153 -7.48 -11.88 -6.56
N LEU A 154 -8.31 -11.78 -5.53
CA LEU A 154 -9.50 -12.62 -5.33
C LEU A 154 -10.77 -12.04 -5.98
N LEU A 155 -10.71 -10.88 -6.63
CA LEU A 155 -11.85 -10.36 -7.38
C LEU A 155 -12.19 -11.29 -8.55
N ASP A 156 -13.48 -11.48 -8.79
CA ASP A 156 -14.02 -12.44 -9.77
C ASP A 156 -13.43 -12.20 -11.17
N GLU A 157 -13.24 -10.94 -11.56
CA GLU A 157 -12.69 -10.59 -12.86
C GLU A 157 -11.24 -11.07 -13.07
N ILE A 158 -10.43 -11.15 -12.01
CA ILE A 158 -9.02 -11.56 -12.09
C ILE A 158 -8.88 -13.05 -12.47
N ASN A 159 -9.87 -13.88 -12.13
CA ASN A 159 -9.90 -15.29 -12.51
C ASN A 159 -10.57 -15.54 -13.87
N HIS A 160 -11.26 -14.54 -14.43
CA HIS A 160 -12.09 -14.69 -15.62
C HIS A 160 -11.59 -13.88 -16.83
N VAL A 161 -10.67 -12.93 -16.62
CA VAL A 161 -10.04 -12.15 -17.69
C VAL A 161 -8.54 -12.45 -17.69
N PRO A 162 -7.95 -12.87 -18.83
CA PRO A 162 -6.51 -13.05 -18.91
C PRO A 162 -5.83 -11.70 -18.60
N LEU A 163 -5.00 -11.67 -17.54
CA LEU A 163 -4.33 -10.46 -17.05
C LEU A 163 -3.28 -9.92 -18.03
N PHE A 164 -2.77 -10.80 -18.88
CA PHE A 164 -1.76 -10.54 -19.88
C PHE A 164 -2.31 -10.95 -21.24
N SER A 165 -1.92 -10.23 -22.29
CA SER A 165 -2.21 -10.67 -23.64
C SER A 165 -1.34 -11.89 -23.99
N ASP A 166 -1.77 -12.70 -24.95
CA ASP A 166 -1.02 -13.88 -25.39
C ASP A 166 0.41 -13.52 -25.84
N GLU A 167 0.62 -12.31 -26.37
CA GLU A 167 1.96 -11.82 -26.73
C GLU A 167 2.85 -11.59 -25.50
N GLN A 168 2.28 -11.05 -24.40
CA GLN A 168 3.04 -10.80 -23.16
C GLN A 168 3.44 -12.10 -22.47
N ILE A 169 2.57 -13.12 -22.52
CA ILE A 169 2.85 -14.46 -22.02
C ILE A 169 3.97 -15.10 -22.84
N THR A 170 3.87 -15.01 -24.17
CA THR A 170 4.88 -15.56 -25.09
C THR A 170 6.26 -14.91 -24.86
N ILE A 171 6.33 -13.61 -24.59
CA ILE A 171 7.59 -12.89 -24.33
C ILE A 171 8.23 -13.30 -23.00
N GLN A 172 7.44 -13.60 -21.97
CA GLN A 172 7.96 -14.09 -20.67
C GLN A 172 8.42 -15.54 -20.72
N GLU A 173 7.85 -16.37 -21.58
CA GLU A 173 8.26 -17.77 -21.78
C GLU A 173 9.55 -17.91 -22.60
N LEU A 174 10.00 -16.84 -23.26
CA LEU A 174 11.28 -16.85 -23.95
C LEU A 174 12.43 -16.94 -22.91
N PRO A 175 13.43 -17.80 -23.14
CA PRO A 175 14.62 -17.85 -22.30
C PRO A 175 15.27 -16.47 -22.25
N GLN A 176 15.26 -15.81 -21.08
CA GLN A 176 15.85 -14.47 -20.92
C GLN A 176 17.38 -14.51 -20.77
N ASP A 177 17.96 -15.71 -20.70
CA ASP A 177 19.39 -15.95 -20.47
C ASP A 177 20.14 -16.43 -21.74
N LEU A 178 19.81 -15.89 -22.92
CA LEU A 178 20.78 -15.95 -24.03
C LEU A 178 21.70 -14.73 -23.92
N ASP A 179 22.83 -14.92 -23.23
CA ASP A 179 23.99 -14.04 -23.36
C ASP A 179 24.56 -14.19 -24.79
N LEU A 180 23.94 -13.48 -25.73
CA LEU A 180 24.31 -13.44 -27.15
C LEU A 180 25.66 -12.73 -27.40
N PHE A 181 26.31 -12.25 -26.35
CA PHE A 181 27.58 -11.52 -26.40
C PHE A 181 28.65 -12.11 -25.48
N SER A 182 28.60 -13.41 -25.17
CA SER A 182 29.81 -14.09 -24.72
C SER A 182 30.78 -14.14 -25.89
N ASP A 183 31.65 -13.13 -25.99
CA ASP A 183 32.83 -13.17 -26.84
C ASP A 183 33.64 -14.39 -26.39
N ASP A 184 33.48 -15.49 -27.11
CA ASP A 184 34.46 -16.58 -27.10
C ASP A 184 35.75 -15.95 -27.61
N ASN A 185 36.58 -15.54 -26.66
CA ASN A 185 37.93 -15.05 -26.86
C ASN A 185 38.81 -16.24 -27.28
N ASP A 186 38.50 -16.81 -28.44
CA ASP A 186 39.39 -17.69 -29.17
C ASP A 186 40.51 -16.80 -29.72
N ALA A 187 41.61 -16.79 -28.96
CA ALA A 187 42.86 -16.16 -29.31
C ALA A 187 43.32 -16.63 -30.70
N ALA A 188 42.96 -15.85 -31.72
CA ALA A 188 43.58 -15.94 -33.04
C ALA A 188 45.04 -15.48 -32.89
N ALA A 189 45.93 -16.45 -32.67
CA ALA A 189 47.37 -16.27 -32.71
C ALA A 189 47.78 -15.85 -34.12
N TYR A 190 47.91 -14.54 -34.35
CA TYR A 190 48.65 -14.02 -35.50
C TYR A 190 50.13 -14.25 -35.23
N THR A 191 50.68 -15.31 -35.82
CA THR A 191 52.12 -15.49 -35.95
C THR A 191 52.65 -14.44 -36.93
N THR A 192 53.30 -13.40 -36.42
CA THR A 192 54.13 -12.50 -37.21
C THR A 192 55.49 -13.13 -37.43
N ASP A 193 55.66 -13.85 -38.53
CA ASP A 193 56.97 -14.10 -39.13
C ASP A 193 57.38 -12.86 -39.94
N TYR A 194 58.43 -12.16 -39.50
CA TYR A 194 59.15 -11.18 -40.31
C TYR A 194 60.49 -11.80 -40.74
N SER A 195 60.70 -11.86 -42.06
CA SER A 195 61.99 -12.10 -42.71
C SER A 195 62.84 -10.83 -42.76
#